data_AF-U6CZ61-F1
#
_entry.id   AF-U6CZ61-F1
#
_cell.length_a   1.000
_cell.length_b   1.000
_cell.length_c   1.000
_cell.angle_alpha   90.00
_cell.angle_beta   90.00
_cell.angle_gamma   90.00
#
_symmetry.space_group_name_H-M   'P 1'
#
loop_
_entity.id
_entity.type
_entity.pdbx_description
1 polymer ?
#
loop_
_entity_poly.entity_id
_entity_poly.type
_entity_poly.pdbx_seq_one_letter_code
_entity_poly.pdbx_strand_id
1 'polypeptide(L)'
;MTNDYQDLQHLDSEDNDHQLPQVPRPPQPLFRRFCSGPCLLLLSLGLGLLLLVVVCVIGSQNSKLRGELQALRETFSNFTATTEVEVKALSSQGGNVGRKMKSLESQLEKQQQDLSEDHSGLLFHVKQFVSDLRSLSCQMAVLQGNGSARTCCPVNWLEYEGSCYW
;
A
#
# COMPACT_ATOMS: atom_id res chain seq x y z
N MET A 1 87.71 -53.42 -71.79
CA MET A 1 88.44 -52.75 -70.70
C MET A 1 88.90 -51.42 -71.27
N THR A 2 88.57 -50.25 -70.75
CA THR A 2 88.04 -49.86 -69.43
C THR A 2 87.80 -48.35 -69.51
N ASN A 3 86.66 -47.90 -68.97
CA ASN A 3 86.48 -46.75 -68.06
C ASN A 3 86.91 -45.33 -68.50
N ASP A 4 86.35 -44.21 -68.03
CA ASP A 4 85.09 -43.77 -67.40
C ASP A 4 85.38 -42.35 -66.83
N TYR A 5 84.36 -41.48 -66.78
CA TYR A 5 84.22 -40.25 -65.95
C TYR A 5 85.07 -38.99 -66.24
N GLN A 6 84.39 -37.90 -66.64
CA GLN A 6 83.88 -36.89 -65.69
C GLN A 6 82.79 -36.03 -66.35
N ASP A 7 81.65 -36.02 -65.67
CA ASP A 7 80.41 -35.29 -65.94
C ASP A 7 80.52 -33.80 -65.52
N LEU A 8 79.55 -33.01 -66.00
CA LEU A 8 79.29 -31.57 -65.81
C LEU A 8 79.49 -30.70 -67.07
N GLN A 9 78.84 -31.13 -68.15
CA GLN A 9 78.09 -30.21 -69.03
C GLN A 9 76.65 -30.11 -68.52
N HIS A 10 76.15 -28.89 -68.29
CA HIS A 10 74.88 -28.44 -68.90
C HIS A 10 74.58 -27.01 -68.40
N LEU A 11 74.33 -25.99 -69.21
CA LEU A 11 74.44 -25.74 -70.66
C LEU A 11 73.98 -24.27 -70.78
N ASP A 12 74.84 -23.42 -71.30
CA ASP A 12 74.70 -22.77 -72.62
C ASP A 12 73.91 -21.44 -72.52
N SER A 13 74.63 -20.31 -72.44
CA SER A 13 75.12 -19.50 -73.58
C SER A 13 73.94 -18.77 -74.24
N GLU A 14 73.65 -17.54 -73.82
CA GLU A 14 74.27 -16.29 -74.28
C GLU A 14 73.89 -15.94 -75.73
N ASP A 15 73.00 -14.94 -75.79
CA ASP A 15 72.93 -13.85 -76.78
C ASP A 15 72.41 -14.13 -78.19
N ASN A 16 71.33 -13.42 -78.57
CA ASN A 16 71.23 -12.67 -79.83
C ASN A 16 69.97 -11.77 -79.84
N ASP A 17 70.19 -10.50 -80.18
CA ASP A 17 69.23 -9.40 -80.27
C ASP A 17 68.24 -9.47 -81.46
N HIS A 18 67.14 -8.70 -81.29
CA HIS A 18 66.30 -7.99 -82.26
C HIS A 18 64.83 -8.46 -82.49
N GLN A 19 63.92 -7.53 -82.12
CA GLN A 19 62.51 -7.29 -82.55
C GLN A 19 61.33 -8.03 -81.86
N LEU A 20 60.50 -7.22 -81.17
CA LEU A 20 59.10 -7.46 -80.74
C LEU A 20 58.25 -8.11 -81.85
N PRO A 21 57.27 -9.01 -81.56
CA PRO A 21 56.08 -8.65 -80.77
C PRO A 21 55.42 -9.76 -79.89
N GLN A 22 54.58 -9.28 -78.94
CA GLN A 22 53.57 -9.97 -78.11
C GLN A 22 53.95 -10.51 -76.70
N VAL A 23 53.61 -9.69 -75.69
CA VAL A 23 52.97 -9.99 -74.37
C VAL A 23 53.38 -11.29 -73.63
N PRO A 24 53.87 -11.18 -72.37
CA PRO A 24 53.00 -11.48 -71.22
C PRO A 24 52.89 -10.35 -70.17
N ARG A 25 51.66 -10.22 -69.65
CA ARG A 25 51.18 -9.26 -68.65
C ARG A 25 51.79 -9.53 -67.25
N PRO A 26 52.07 -8.50 -66.44
CA PRO A 26 52.66 -8.65 -65.10
C PRO A 26 51.77 -9.48 -64.14
N PRO A 27 52.35 -10.20 -63.17
CA PRO A 27 51.62 -11.08 -62.25
C PRO A 27 50.64 -10.26 -61.40
N GLN A 28 49.35 -10.57 -61.54
CA GLN A 28 48.30 -9.92 -60.79
C GLN A 28 48.26 -10.42 -59.34
N PRO A 29 47.89 -9.55 -58.38
CA PRO A 29 47.79 -9.92 -56.97
C PRO A 29 46.69 -10.96 -56.78
N LEU A 30 47.06 -12.14 -56.28
CA LEU A 30 46.17 -13.28 -56.01
C LEU A 30 45.07 -12.96 -54.97
N PHE A 31 45.20 -11.85 -54.23
CA PHE A 31 44.17 -11.35 -53.32
C PHE A 31 43.12 -10.44 -53.97
N ARG A 32 43.20 -10.17 -55.28
CA ARG A 32 42.18 -9.38 -55.98
C ARG A 32 41.03 -10.22 -56.57
N ARG A 33 41.03 -11.54 -56.33
CA ARG A 33 40.00 -12.47 -56.84
C ARG A 33 39.12 -13.13 -55.78
N PHE A 34 39.33 -12.85 -54.49
CA PHE A 34 38.36 -13.20 -53.45
C PHE A 34 37.22 -12.16 -53.32
N CYS A 35 37.32 -11.01 -53.99
CA CYS A 35 36.19 -10.10 -54.18
C CYS A 35 35.37 -10.47 -55.43
N SER A 36 34.74 -11.63 -55.38
CA SER A 36 33.62 -11.95 -56.26
C SER A 36 32.41 -11.22 -55.70
N GLY A 37 31.82 -10.28 -56.45
CA GLY A 37 30.57 -9.60 -56.08
C GLY A 37 29.52 -10.54 -55.45
N PRO A 38 29.31 -11.77 -55.98
CA PRO A 38 28.48 -12.81 -55.36
C PRO A 38 28.80 -13.13 -53.90
N CYS A 39 30.08 -13.17 -53.48
CA CYS A 39 30.46 -13.51 -52.11
C CYS A 39 30.16 -12.37 -51.12
N LEU A 40 30.43 -11.13 -51.53
CA LEU A 40 30.06 -9.93 -50.76
C LEU A 40 28.54 -9.75 -50.69
N LEU A 41 27.83 -10.11 -51.77
CA LEU A 41 26.36 -10.14 -51.81
C LEU A 41 25.77 -11.21 -50.87
N LEU A 42 26.38 -12.40 -50.79
CA LEU A 42 25.94 -13.44 -49.86
C LEU A 42 26.20 -13.04 -48.40
N LEU A 43 27.34 -12.39 -48.13
CA LEU A 43 27.65 -11.82 -46.81
C LEU A 43 26.67 -10.72 -46.41
N SER A 44 26.36 -9.79 -47.33
CA SER A 44 25.40 -8.72 -47.05
C SER A 44 23.96 -9.24 -46.91
N LEU A 45 23.58 -10.25 -47.69
CA LEU A 45 22.30 -10.93 -47.58
C LEU A 45 22.17 -11.67 -46.24
N GLY A 46 23.21 -12.38 -45.83
CA GLY A 46 23.28 -13.06 -44.53
C GLY A 46 23.22 -12.08 -43.36
N LEU A 47 23.99 -10.98 -43.43
CA LEU A 47 23.95 -9.92 -42.42
C LEU A 47 22.57 -9.24 -42.37
N GLY A 48 21.93 -9.01 -43.52
CA GLY A 48 20.58 -8.47 -43.61
C GLY A 48 19.53 -9.40 -42.98
N LEU A 49 19.60 -10.69 -43.25
CA LEU A 49 18.77 -11.71 -42.60
C LEU A 49 18.98 -11.72 -41.08
N LEU A 50 20.23 -11.62 -40.63
CA LEU A 50 20.57 -11.62 -39.21
C LEU A 50 20.04 -10.36 -38.50
N LEU A 51 20.18 -9.19 -39.12
CA LEU A 51 19.59 -7.94 -38.63
C LEU A 51 18.07 -8.01 -38.58
N LEU A 52 17.43 -8.62 -39.57
CA LEU A 52 15.97 -8.76 -39.64
C LEU A 52 15.46 -9.64 -38.49
N VAL A 53 16.14 -10.76 -38.19
CA VAL A 53 15.83 -11.61 -37.03
C VAL A 53 15.96 -10.85 -35.72
N VAL A 54 17.04 -10.07 -35.54
CA VAL A 54 17.25 -9.27 -34.32
C VAL A 54 16.13 -8.22 -34.15
N VAL A 55 15.76 -7.51 -35.22
CA VAL A 55 14.66 -6.53 -35.18
C VAL A 55 13.32 -7.21 -34.88
N CYS A 56 13.06 -8.40 -35.46
CA CYS A 56 11.85 -9.18 -35.16
C CYS A 56 11.78 -9.59 -33.68
N VAL A 57 12.91 -10.04 -33.11
CA VAL A 57 12.99 -10.43 -31.69
C VAL A 57 12.82 -9.22 -30.78
N ILE A 58 13.47 -8.08 -31.07
CA ILE A 58 13.31 -6.84 -30.30
C ILE A 58 11.87 -6.33 -30.40
N GLY A 59 11.26 -6.37 -31.59
CA GLY A 59 9.87 -5.97 -31.81
C GLY A 59 8.87 -6.86 -31.08
N SER A 60 9.07 -8.18 -31.14
CA SER A 60 8.28 -9.18 -30.43
C SER A 60 8.38 -9.04 -28.90
N GLN A 61 9.59 -8.83 -28.37
CA GLN A 61 9.77 -8.65 -26.93
C GLN A 61 9.17 -7.33 -26.44
N ASN A 62 9.29 -6.25 -27.20
CA ASN A 62 8.67 -4.97 -26.87
C ASN A 62 7.14 -5.03 -26.89
N SER A 63 6.53 -5.70 -27.87
CA SER A 63 5.07 -5.83 -27.92
C SER A 63 4.54 -6.67 -26.76
N LYS A 64 5.24 -7.76 -26.41
CA LYS A 64 4.91 -8.59 -25.25
C LYS A 64 5.04 -7.81 -23.93
N LEU A 65 6.15 -7.11 -23.72
CA LEU A 65 6.41 -6.32 -22.51
C LEU A 65 5.41 -5.16 -22.36
N ARG A 66 5.05 -4.50 -23.46
CA ARG A 66 4.02 -3.46 -23.47
C ARG A 66 2.63 -4.01 -23.10
N GLY A 67 2.30 -5.21 -23.58
CA GLY A 67 1.07 -5.91 -23.21
C GLY A 67 1.01 -6.24 -21.72
N GLU A 68 2.09 -6.79 -21.16
CA GLU A 68 2.15 -7.09 -19.72
C GLU A 68 2.09 -5.83 -18.85
N LEU A 69 2.78 -4.75 -19.23
CA LEU A 69 2.67 -3.46 -18.53
C LEU A 69 1.26 -2.89 -18.59
N GLN A 70 0.56 -3.06 -19.71
CA GLN A 70 -0.81 -2.59 -19.85
C GLN A 70 -1.78 -3.42 -19.01
N ALA A 71 -1.64 -4.76 -18.99
CA ALA A 71 -2.41 -5.63 -18.11
C ALA A 71 -2.15 -5.33 -16.62
N LEU A 72 -0.90 -5.09 -16.26
CA LEU A 72 -0.52 -4.68 -14.90
C LEU A 72 -1.14 -3.32 -14.54
N ARG A 73 -1.10 -2.35 -15.46
CA ARG A 73 -1.72 -1.03 -15.29
C ARG A 73 -3.22 -1.14 -15.07
N GLU A 74 -3.91 -1.95 -15.87
CA GLU A 74 -5.35 -2.18 -15.74
C GLU A 74 -5.69 -2.85 -14.41
N THR A 75 -4.89 -3.82 -14.00
CA THR A 75 -5.04 -4.51 -12.70
C THR A 75 -4.85 -3.53 -11.55
N PHE A 76 -3.81 -2.68 -11.60
CA PHE A 76 -3.60 -1.63 -10.60
C PHE A 76 -4.72 -0.61 -10.59
N SER A 77 -5.23 -0.16 -11.74
CA SER A 77 -6.35 0.79 -11.78
C SER A 77 -7.64 0.19 -11.23
N ASN A 78 -7.92 -1.08 -11.56
CA ASN A 78 -9.09 -1.79 -11.03
C ASN A 78 -8.97 -1.96 -9.51
N PHE A 79 -7.80 -2.40 -9.01
CA PHE A 79 -7.56 -2.53 -7.58
C PHE A 79 -7.67 -1.19 -6.85
N THR A 80 -7.13 -0.12 -7.44
CA THR A 80 -7.21 1.23 -6.87
C THR A 80 -8.67 1.70 -6.80
N ALA A 81 -9.45 1.48 -7.87
CA ALA A 81 -10.87 1.84 -7.89
C ALA A 81 -11.67 1.03 -6.86
N THR A 82 -11.45 -0.29 -6.75
CA THR A 82 -12.10 -1.13 -5.74
C THR A 82 -11.72 -0.71 -4.33
N THR A 83 -10.43 -0.46 -4.07
CA THR A 83 -9.93 0.00 -2.77
C THR A 83 -10.54 1.36 -2.40
N GLU A 84 -10.65 2.29 -3.36
CA GLU A 84 -11.27 3.60 -3.11
C GLU A 84 -12.74 3.47 -2.70
N VAL A 85 -13.50 2.58 -3.35
CA VAL A 85 -14.90 2.32 -3.03
C VAL A 85 -15.05 1.71 -1.64
N GLU A 86 -14.24 0.69 -1.31
CA GLU A 86 -14.26 0.05 0.01
C GLU A 86 -13.87 1.02 1.13
N VAL A 87 -12.85 1.85 0.93
CA VAL A 87 -12.43 2.86 1.91
C VAL A 87 -13.51 3.92 2.13
N LYS A 88 -14.21 4.36 1.06
CA LYS A 88 -15.37 5.27 1.21
C LYS A 88 -16.52 4.62 1.97
N ALA A 89 -16.82 3.35 1.69
CA ALA A 89 -17.85 2.61 2.40
C ALA A 89 -17.51 2.48 3.90
N LEU A 90 -16.29 2.07 4.23
CA LEU A 90 -15.79 1.97 5.60
C LEU A 90 -15.80 3.33 6.32
N SER A 91 -15.40 4.41 5.65
CA SER A 91 -15.45 5.77 6.19
C SER A 91 -16.88 6.20 6.51
N SER A 92 -17.83 5.91 5.61
CA SER A 92 -19.25 6.22 5.83
C SER A 92 -19.83 5.43 7.02
N GLN A 93 -19.45 4.16 7.15
CA GLN A 93 -19.85 3.29 8.26
C GLN A 93 -19.22 3.75 9.58
N GLY A 94 -17.93 4.06 9.59
CA GLY A 94 -17.23 4.61 10.75
C GLY A 94 -17.83 5.93 11.22
N GLY A 95 -18.17 6.83 10.28
CA GLY A 95 -18.87 8.06 10.58
C GLY A 95 -20.27 7.85 11.20
N ASN A 96 -21.01 6.84 10.74
CA ASN A 96 -22.30 6.47 11.33
C ASN A 96 -22.16 5.92 12.76
N VAL A 97 -21.20 5.02 12.99
CA VAL A 97 -20.90 4.49 14.32
C VAL A 97 -20.46 5.61 15.26
N GLY A 98 -19.61 6.52 14.81
CA GLY A 98 -19.19 7.69 15.60
C GLY A 98 -20.36 8.59 16.01
N ARG A 99 -21.32 8.84 15.10
CA ARG A 99 -22.54 9.59 15.43
C ARG A 99 -23.41 8.86 16.46
N LYS A 100 -23.57 7.54 16.31
CA LYS A 100 -24.31 6.73 17.29
C LYS A 100 -23.64 6.75 18.66
N MET A 101 -22.32 6.60 18.71
CA MET A 101 -21.54 6.65 19.95
C MET A 101 -21.72 8.00 20.65
N LYS A 102 -21.58 9.11 19.92
CA LYS A 102 -21.81 10.46 20.48
C LYS A 102 -23.25 10.67 20.96
N SER A 103 -24.23 10.08 20.25
CA SER A 103 -25.63 10.11 20.67
C SER A 103 -25.89 9.26 21.92
N LEU A 104 -25.19 8.14 22.09
CA LEU A 104 -25.26 7.30 23.27
C LEU A 104 -24.61 7.98 24.48
N GLU A 105 -23.44 8.58 24.28
CA GLU A 105 -22.72 9.35 25.30
C GLU A 105 -23.59 10.51 25.84
N SER A 106 -24.16 11.33 24.97
CA SER A 106 -25.04 12.43 25.39
C SER A 106 -26.35 11.97 26.05
N GLN A 107 -26.88 10.79 25.70
CA GLN A 107 -28.01 10.20 26.42
C GLN A 107 -27.60 9.73 27.82
N LEU A 108 -26.41 9.14 27.95
CA LEU A 108 -25.90 8.67 29.24
C LEU A 108 -25.60 9.83 30.18
N GLU A 109 -25.00 10.92 29.67
CA GLU A 109 -24.78 12.15 30.46
C GLU A 109 -26.10 12.76 30.95
N LYS A 110 -27.11 12.83 30.09
CA LYS A 110 -28.45 13.28 30.49
C LYS A 110 -29.06 12.37 31.56
N GLN A 111 -29.02 11.06 31.37
CA GLN A 111 -29.54 10.13 32.37
C GLN A 111 -28.81 10.24 33.72
N GLN A 112 -27.49 10.45 33.70
CA GLN A 112 -26.72 10.66 34.92
C GLN A 112 -27.15 11.96 35.63
N GLN A 113 -27.39 13.02 34.87
CA GLN A 113 -27.82 14.30 35.41
C GLN A 113 -29.24 14.24 35.98
N ASP A 114 -30.18 13.66 35.23
CA ASP A 114 -31.57 13.47 35.66
C ASP A 114 -31.60 12.62 36.94
N LEU A 115 -30.82 11.54 37.01
CA LEU A 115 -30.78 10.66 38.19
C LEU A 115 -30.16 11.36 39.41
N SER A 116 -29.22 12.28 39.20
CA SER A 116 -28.68 13.12 40.27
C SER A 116 -29.70 14.13 40.78
N GLU A 117 -30.48 14.74 39.89
CA GLU A 117 -31.54 15.67 40.25
C GLU A 117 -32.66 14.95 41.01
N ASP A 118 -33.13 13.83 40.47
CA ASP A 118 -34.13 12.96 41.10
C ASP A 118 -33.67 12.49 42.49
N HIS A 119 -32.40 12.11 42.64
CA HIS A 119 -31.86 11.72 43.94
C HIS A 119 -31.91 12.88 44.95
N SER A 120 -31.59 14.10 44.52
CA SER A 120 -31.67 15.29 45.38
C SER A 120 -33.11 15.62 45.78
N GLY A 121 -34.05 15.50 44.83
CA GLY A 121 -35.47 15.70 45.05
C GLY A 121 -36.03 14.65 46.02
N LEU A 122 -35.79 13.37 45.75
CA LEU A 122 -36.23 12.27 46.60
C LEU A 122 -35.68 12.42 48.02
N LEU A 123 -34.39 12.75 48.17
CA LEU A 123 -33.78 12.98 49.47
C LEU A 123 -34.46 14.13 50.22
N PHE A 124 -34.79 15.22 49.52
CA PHE A 124 -35.55 16.33 50.09
C PHE A 124 -36.94 15.89 50.55
N HIS A 125 -37.68 15.18 49.69
CA HIS A 125 -39.00 14.64 50.01
C HIS A 125 -38.94 13.70 51.23
N VAL A 126 -37.96 12.81 51.31
CA VAL A 126 -37.77 11.93 52.47
C VAL A 126 -37.50 12.73 53.74
N LYS A 127 -36.65 13.76 53.70
CA LYS A 127 -36.41 14.64 54.86
C LYS A 127 -37.68 15.37 55.31
N GLN A 128 -38.48 15.84 54.36
CA GLN A 128 -39.74 16.50 54.65
C GLN A 128 -40.73 15.52 55.31
N PHE A 129 -40.92 14.34 54.73
CA PHE A 129 -41.79 13.30 55.30
C PHE A 129 -41.37 12.89 56.71
N VAL A 130 -40.07 12.71 56.97
CA VAL A 130 -39.58 12.39 58.32
C VAL A 130 -39.89 13.51 59.31
N SER A 131 -39.75 14.78 58.90
CA SER A 131 -40.06 15.93 59.75
C SER A 131 -41.55 16.01 60.07
N ASP A 132 -42.41 15.79 59.08
CA ASP A 132 -43.86 15.82 59.22
C ASP A 132 -44.36 14.66 60.10
N LEU A 133 -43.83 13.44 59.89
CA LEU A 133 -44.15 12.28 60.73
C LEU A 133 -43.76 12.50 62.19
N ARG A 134 -42.59 13.10 62.45
CA ARG A 134 -42.18 13.44 63.83
C ARG A 134 -43.09 14.48 64.44
N SER A 135 -43.46 15.52 63.69
CA SER A 135 -44.40 16.55 64.14
C SER A 135 -45.75 15.94 64.52
N LEU A 136 -46.30 15.08 63.67
CA LEU A 136 -47.54 14.33 63.94
C LEU A 136 -47.41 13.41 65.15
N SER A 137 -46.29 12.68 65.27
CA SER A 137 -46.00 11.83 66.43
C SER A 137 -45.97 12.63 67.73
N CYS A 138 -45.40 13.84 67.69
CA CYS A 138 -45.35 14.74 68.83
C CYS A 138 -46.72 15.28 69.21
N GLN A 139 -47.55 15.65 68.23
CA GLN A 139 -48.94 16.04 68.48
C GLN A 139 -49.74 14.90 69.11
N MET A 140 -49.54 13.67 68.63
CA MET A 140 -50.19 12.49 69.18
C MET A 140 -49.76 12.22 70.64
N ALA A 141 -48.48 12.37 70.97
CA ALA A 141 -47.96 12.23 72.33
C ALA A 141 -48.54 13.28 73.29
N VAL A 142 -48.66 14.54 72.84
CA VAL A 142 -49.28 15.63 73.62
C VAL A 142 -50.75 15.32 73.92
N LEU A 143 -51.50 14.80 72.93
CA LEU A 143 -52.89 14.39 73.12
C LEU A 143 -53.02 13.21 74.09
N GLN A 144 -52.12 12.23 74.04
CA GLN A 144 -52.08 11.12 75.00
C GLN A 144 -51.73 11.56 76.42
N GLY A 145 -50.85 12.55 76.58
CA GLY A 145 -50.40 13.05 77.88
C GLY A 145 -51.30 14.10 78.54
N ASN A 146 -52.55 14.27 78.07
CA ASN A 146 -53.47 15.32 78.54
C ASN A 146 -52.85 16.73 78.52
N GLY A 147 -51.97 17.02 77.55
CA GLY A 147 -51.34 18.33 77.39
C GLY A 147 -50.30 18.75 78.43
N SER A 148 -49.97 17.90 79.42
CA SER A 148 -49.04 18.25 80.51
C SER A 148 -47.56 17.90 80.25
N ALA A 149 -47.26 17.02 79.30
CA ALA A 149 -45.89 16.58 79.01
C ALA A 149 -45.44 17.05 77.62
N ARG A 150 -44.43 17.94 77.54
CA ARG A 150 -43.74 18.30 76.30
C ARG A 150 -42.57 17.33 76.09
N THR A 151 -42.84 16.16 75.53
CA THR A 151 -41.83 15.10 75.34
C THR A 151 -41.21 15.10 73.93
N CYS A 152 -41.10 16.28 73.29
CA CYS A 152 -40.76 16.32 71.87
C CYS A 152 -39.87 17.49 71.48
N CYS A 153 -38.74 17.14 70.86
CA CYS A 153 -37.72 18.08 70.44
C CYS A 153 -37.77 18.40 68.93
N PRO A 154 -37.31 19.59 68.51
CA PRO A 154 -37.20 19.96 67.10
C PRO A 154 -36.27 19.04 66.29
N VAL A 155 -36.38 19.11 64.96
CA VAL A 155 -35.56 18.29 64.04
C VAL A 155 -34.07 18.62 64.21
N ASN A 156 -33.24 17.58 64.37
CA ASN A 156 -31.81 17.61 64.71
C ASN A 156 -31.46 17.97 66.16
N TRP A 157 -32.41 17.93 67.09
CA TRP A 157 -32.15 18.17 68.51
C TRP A 157 -32.24 16.86 69.32
N LEU A 158 -31.36 16.71 70.30
CA LEU A 158 -31.32 15.59 71.25
C LEU A 158 -32.18 15.93 72.47
N GLU A 159 -33.05 15.00 72.87
CA GLU A 159 -33.77 15.08 74.15
C GLU A 159 -32.89 14.54 75.28
N TYR A 160 -32.70 15.35 76.32
CA TYR A 160 -32.02 14.94 77.55
C TYR A 160 -32.75 15.55 78.75
N GLU A 161 -33.14 14.73 79.71
CA GLU A 161 -33.87 15.15 80.94
C GLU A 161 -35.11 16.04 80.66
N GLY A 162 -35.86 15.75 79.59
CA GLY A 162 -37.06 16.51 79.22
C GLY A 162 -36.78 17.89 78.62
N SER A 163 -35.52 18.19 78.32
CA SER A 163 -35.07 19.39 77.63
C SER A 163 -34.43 19.03 76.29
N CYS A 164 -34.50 19.95 75.33
CA CYS A 164 -33.99 19.74 73.98
C CYS A 164 -32.67 20.49 73.78
N TYR A 165 -31.67 19.81 73.22
CA TYR A 165 -30.34 20.33 72.95
C TYR A 165 -30.01 20.20 71.46
N TRP A 166 -29.30 21.18 70.89
CA TRP A 166 -28.87 21.17 69.48
C TRP A 166 -27.59 20.35 69.29
#